data_AF-D8F4C4-F1
#
_entry.id   AF-D8F4C4-F1
#
_cell.length_a   1.000
_cell.length_b   1.000
_cell.length_c   1.000
_cell.angle_alpha   90.00
_cell.angle_beta   90.00
_cell.angle_gamma   90.00
#
_symmetry.space_group_name_H-M   'P 1'
#
loop_
_entity.id
_entity.type
_entity.pdbx_description
1 polymer ?
#
loop_
_entity_poly.entity_id
_entity_poly.type
_entity_poly.pdbx_seq_one_letter_code
_entity_poly.pdbx_strand_id
1 'polypeptide(L)'
;MSKVTLTIDGLDIVAEKETTILRAALDNDIYIPHLCYHPELSPSGICRLCMVNADGEVVMSCQTPVDQGMVVKTKDPEIDRLRRTSIEILVANHHASCRGCPGSGPCALQKIMAYIRIDRKRVRRLRLPEEDLPKDQSNPFFDYDPNHCVLCNICVQTCAEIQGALHVIGRGIRTQIAFYGNDADCRSCMECVARCPVGALTAKESMATHG
;
A
#
# COMPACT_ATOMS: atom_id res chain seq x y z
N MET A 1 2.94 -29.04 -6.58
CA MET A 1 3.76 -27.83 -6.72
C MET A 1 5.09 -28.10 -6.02
N SER A 2 6.21 -27.65 -6.56
CA SER A 2 7.53 -27.90 -5.96
C SER A 2 7.78 -26.89 -4.85
N LYS A 3 8.20 -27.36 -3.67
CA LYS A 3 8.58 -26.49 -2.56
C LYS A 3 10.06 -26.18 -2.60
N VAL A 4 10.43 -24.98 -2.16
CA VAL A 4 11.82 -24.56 -1.95
C VAL A 4 12.03 -24.19 -0.50
N THR A 5 13.25 -24.43 0.00
CA THR A 5 13.69 -24.00 1.34
C THR A 5 14.57 -22.77 1.18
N LEU A 6 14.31 -21.76 1.99
CA LEU A 6 15.06 -20.51 2.04
C LEU A 6 15.19 -20.03 3.48
N THR A 7 16.12 -19.12 3.75
CA THR A 7 16.34 -18.57 5.09
C THR A 7 15.96 -17.09 5.11
N ILE A 8 15.08 -16.68 6.02
CA ILE A 8 14.73 -15.26 6.25
C ILE A 8 15.13 -14.87 7.67
N ASP A 9 16.03 -13.89 7.82
CA ASP A 9 16.55 -13.44 9.12
C ASP A 9 17.09 -14.58 10.01
N GLY A 10 17.67 -15.63 9.40
CA GLY A 10 18.19 -16.82 10.08
C GLY A 10 17.14 -17.89 10.41
N LEU A 11 15.88 -17.70 10.01
CA LEU A 11 14.82 -18.70 10.11
C LEU A 11 14.67 -19.44 8.79
N ASP A 12 14.82 -20.76 8.82
CA ASP A 12 14.53 -21.61 7.67
C ASP A 12 13.03 -21.75 7.49
N ILE A 13 12.55 -21.41 6.29
CA ILE A 13 11.14 -21.52 5.92
C ILE A 13 11.00 -22.34 4.63
N VAL A 14 9.80 -22.87 4.43
CA VAL A 14 9.44 -23.62 3.23
C VAL A 14 8.32 -22.87 2.52
N ALA A 15 8.51 -22.62 1.23
CA ALA A 15 7.54 -21.91 0.41
C ALA A 15 7.31 -22.65 -0.92
N GLU A 16 6.16 -22.40 -1.54
CA GLU A 16 5.90 -22.88 -2.89
C GLU A 16 6.82 -22.12 -3.87
N LYS A 17 7.45 -22.85 -4.80
CA LYS A 17 8.27 -22.25 -5.85
C LYS A 17 7.47 -21.20 -6.63
N GLU A 18 8.15 -20.18 -7.12
CA GLU A 18 7.58 -19.01 -7.84
C GLU A 18 6.76 -18.05 -6.96
N THR A 19 6.52 -18.39 -5.68
CA THR A 19 5.92 -17.45 -4.72
C THR A 19 6.89 -16.29 -4.47
N THR A 20 6.38 -15.08 -4.27
CA THR A 20 7.25 -13.93 -3.99
C THR A 20 7.82 -14.00 -2.56
N ILE A 21 8.99 -13.41 -2.33
CA ILE A 21 9.60 -13.33 -1.00
C ILE A 21 8.61 -12.75 0.02
N LEU A 22 7.85 -11.70 -0.37
CA LEU A 22 6.86 -11.08 0.52
C LEU A 22 5.78 -12.07 0.93
N ARG A 23 5.21 -12.80 -0.03
CA ARG A 23 4.15 -13.77 0.27
C ARG A 23 4.68 -14.94 1.09
N ALA A 24 5.85 -15.47 0.73
CA ALA A 24 6.51 -16.52 1.51
C ALA A 24 6.79 -16.08 2.96
N ALA A 25 7.22 -14.84 3.17
CA ALA A 25 7.44 -14.28 4.50
C ALA A 25 6.11 -14.17 5.30
N LEU A 26 5.07 -13.60 4.69
CA LEU A 26 3.76 -13.42 5.34
C LEU A 26 3.09 -14.75 5.68
N ASP A 27 3.18 -15.75 4.80
CA ASP A 27 2.65 -17.10 5.02
C ASP A 27 3.38 -17.85 6.17
N ASN A 28 4.55 -17.34 6.58
CA ASN A 28 5.35 -17.85 7.71
C ASN A 28 5.43 -16.85 8.88
N ASP A 29 4.45 -15.95 9.01
CA ASP A 29 4.34 -14.94 10.09
C ASP A 29 5.53 -13.95 10.19
N ILE A 30 6.31 -13.80 9.12
CA ILE A 30 7.39 -12.83 9.02
C ILE A 30 6.88 -11.56 8.36
N TYR A 31 6.72 -10.51 9.16
CA TYR A 31 6.22 -9.23 8.66
C TYR A 31 7.29 -8.45 7.89
N ILE A 32 7.00 -8.14 6.63
CA ILE A 32 7.74 -7.17 5.81
C ILE A 32 6.81 -5.99 5.51
N PRO A 33 7.21 -4.72 5.79
CA PRO A 33 6.35 -3.56 5.55
C PRO A 33 5.88 -3.42 4.10
N HIS A 34 4.58 -3.20 3.88
CA HIS A 34 3.98 -3.04 2.54
C HIS A 34 2.69 -2.22 2.58
N LEU A 35 2.44 -1.44 1.52
CA LEU A 35 1.18 -0.69 1.34
C LEU A 35 0.45 -1.00 0.04
N CYS A 36 1.18 -1.37 -1.02
CA CYS A 36 0.64 -1.57 -2.37
C CYS A 36 0.57 -3.05 -2.77
N TYR A 37 0.52 -3.95 -1.77
CA TYR A 37 0.36 -5.38 -1.96
C TYR A 37 -1.02 -5.79 -1.47
N HIS A 38 -1.68 -6.64 -2.26
CA HIS A 38 -2.91 -7.33 -1.89
C HIS A 38 -2.81 -8.76 -2.45
N PRO A 39 -3.18 -9.82 -1.69
CA PRO A 39 -2.96 -11.20 -2.11
C PRO A 39 -3.61 -11.60 -3.44
N GLU A 40 -4.72 -10.94 -3.79
CA GLU A 40 -5.47 -11.18 -5.02
C GLU A 40 -5.04 -10.30 -6.21
N LEU A 41 -4.13 -9.33 -6.00
CA LEU A 41 -3.71 -8.39 -7.05
C LEU A 41 -2.26 -8.62 -7.47
N SER A 42 -1.97 -8.26 -8.72
CA SER A 42 -0.59 -8.25 -9.20
C SER A 42 0.28 -7.22 -8.44
N PRO A 43 1.44 -7.62 -7.88
CA PRO A 43 2.29 -6.72 -7.10
C PRO A 43 2.84 -5.54 -7.91
N SER A 44 2.55 -4.31 -7.47
CA SER A 44 2.94 -3.09 -8.18
C SER A 44 4.34 -2.57 -7.85
N GLY A 45 4.86 -2.88 -6.65
CA GLY A 45 6.17 -2.40 -6.19
C GLY A 45 6.27 -0.88 -5.95
N ILE A 46 5.17 -0.13 -6.03
CA ILE A 46 5.19 1.34 -6.04
C ILE A 46 5.59 1.92 -4.68
N CYS A 47 5.13 1.34 -3.57
CA CYS A 47 5.39 1.90 -2.24
C CYS A 47 6.85 1.73 -1.76
N ARG A 48 7.62 0.81 -2.37
CA ARG A 48 9.01 0.46 -2.02
C ARG A 48 9.27 0.01 -0.58
N LEU A 49 8.27 -0.04 0.30
CA LEU A 49 8.46 -0.44 1.70
C LEU A 49 8.92 -1.90 1.87
N CYS A 50 8.64 -2.75 0.89
CA CYS A 50 8.95 -4.18 0.92
C CYS A 50 10.40 -4.52 0.53
N MET A 51 11.29 -3.53 0.42
CA MET A 51 12.70 -3.76 0.12
C MET A 51 13.34 -4.68 1.17
N VAL A 52 14.16 -5.63 0.71
CA VAL A 52 14.94 -6.56 1.53
C VAL A 52 16.30 -6.79 0.87
N ASN A 53 17.27 -7.28 1.62
CA ASN A 53 18.50 -7.80 1.03
C ASN A 53 18.28 -9.30 0.75
N ALA A 54 18.44 -9.74 -0.50
CA ALA A 54 18.41 -11.15 -0.89
C ALA A 54 19.74 -11.48 -1.55
N ASP A 55 20.48 -12.44 -1.00
CA ASP A 55 21.78 -12.89 -1.50
C ASP A 55 22.80 -11.76 -1.75
N GLY A 56 22.73 -10.70 -0.94
CA GLY A 56 23.62 -9.54 -1.03
C GLY A 56 23.08 -8.38 -1.86
N GLU A 57 21.95 -8.55 -2.56
CA GLU A 57 21.34 -7.50 -3.39
C GLU A 57 20.07 -6.91 -2.77
N VAL A 58 19.84 -5.61 -2.96
CA VAL A 58 18.60 -4.96 -2.54
C VAL A 58 17.51 -5.22 -3.59
N VAL A 59 16.48 -5.95 -3.20
CA VAL A 59 15.36 -6.33 -4.07
C VAL A 59 14.02 -5.94 -3.47
N MET A 60 12.97 -5.94 -4.30
CA MET A 60 11.59 -5.77 -3.83
C MET A 60 10.95 -7.13 -3.55
N SER A 61 10.78 -7.46 -2.27
CA SER A 61 10.22 -8.77 -1.90
C SER A 61 8.85 -9.08 -2.51
N CYS A 62 8.04 -8.06 -2.83
CA CYS A 62 6.74 -8.26 -3.46
C CYS A 62 6.78 -8.70 -4.92
N GLN A 63 7.92 -8.56 -5.61
CA GLN A 63 8.08 -8.89 -7.03
C GLN A 63 9.15 -9.95 -7.29
N THR A 64 10.01 -10.23 -6.32
CA THR A 64 11.07 -11.23 -6.44
C THR A 64 10.55 -12.61 -6.00
N PRO A 65 10.55 -13.62 -6.88
CA PRO A 65 10.25 -15.01 -6.51
C PRO A 65 11.29 -15.60 -5.56
N VAL A 66 10.89 -16.54 -4.72
CA VAL A 66 11.81 -17.33 -3.89
C VAL A 66 12.52 -18.40 -4.71
N ASP A 67 13.76 -18.71 -4.34
CA ASP A 67 14.55 -19.80 -4.92
C ASP A 67 15.19 -20.66 -3.81
N GLN A 68 15.62 -21.87 -4.17
CA GLN A 68 16.23 -22.81 -3.26
C GLN A 68 17.54 -22.26 -2.68
N GLY A 69 17.63 -22.24 -1.35
CA GLY A 69 18.81 -21.78 -0.61
C GLY A 69 18.97 -20.27 -0.56
N MET A 70 18.00 -19.50 -1.05
CA MET A 70 18.01 -18.03 -0.99
C MET A 70 18.13 -17.55 0.47
N VAL A 71 18.98 -16.55 0.71
CA VAL A 71 19.15 -15.94 2.04
C VAL A 71 18.64 -14.50 2.01
N VAL A 72 17.54 -14.28 2.72
CA VAL A 72 16.88 -12.97 2.83
C VAL A 72 17.15 -12.35 4.19
N LYS A 73 17.56 -11.08 4.21
CA LYS A 73 17.65 -10.26 5.41
C LYS A 73 16.64 -9.12 5.31
N THR A 74 15.71 -9.10 6.25
CA THR A 74 14.73 -8.02 6.39
C THR A 74 15.21 -6.94 7.35
N LYS A 75 16.15 -7.28 8.23
CA LYS A 75 16.79 -6.40 9.22
C LYS A 75 18.21 -6.10 8.77
N ASP A 76 18.38 -4.98 8.09
CA ASP A 76 19.68 -4.53 7.60
C ASP A 76 19.75 -2.99 7.63
N PRO A 77 20.88 -2.38 8.05
CA PRO A 77 21.00 -0.93 8.17
C PRO A 77 20.76 -0.16 6.87
N GLU A 78 21.10 -0.72 5.71
CA GLU A 78 20.81 -0.13 4.41
C GLU A 78 19.31 -0.20 4.11
N ILE A 79 18.70 -1.37 4.30
CA ILE A 79 17.25 -1.58 4.11
C ILE A 79 16.43 -0.65 5.01
N ASP A 80 16.84 -0.49 6.27
CA ASP A 80 16.19 0.42 7.21
C ASP A 80 16.24 1.88 6.74
N ARG A 81 17.39 2.33 6.21
CA ARG A 81 17.52 3.68 5.64
C ARG A 81 16.60 3.87 4.43
N LEU A 82 16.58 2.90 3.53
CA LEU A 82 15.78 2.96 2.31
C LEU A 82 14.28 2.99 2.63
N ARG A 83 13.81 2.12 3.53
CA ARG A 83 12.41 2.11 4.00
C ARG A 83 12.02 3.43 4.67
N ARG A 84 12.91 4.01 5.46
CA ARG A 84 12.71 5.32 6.10
C ARG A 84 12.52 6.42 5.06
N THR A 85 13.36 6.49 4.04
CA THR A 85 13.20 7.47 2.96
C THR A 85 11.88 7.25 2.21
N SER A 86 11.51 6.00 1.91
CA SER A 86 10.25 5.71 1.21
C SER A 86 9.03 6.15 2.02
N ILE A 87 8.96 5.83 3.31
CA ILE A 87 7.83 6.24 4.14
C ILE A 87 7.80 7.75 4.38
N GLU A 88 8.95 8.43 4.47
CA GLU A 88 9.01 9.89 4.58
C GLU A 88 8.38 10.57 3.35
N ILE A 89 8.65 10.08 2.14
CA ILE A 89 8.03 10.59 0.90
C ILE A 89 6.52 10.32 0.88
N LEU A 90 6.10 9.11 1.28
CA LEU A 90 4.67 8.75 1.33
C LEU A 90 3.90 9.64 2.33
N VAL A 91 4.47 9.86 3.52
CA VAL A 91 3.85 10.71 4.54
C VAL A 91 3.91 12.19 4.15
N ALA A 92 4.94 12.63 3.41
CA ALA A 92 5.02 14.00 2.92
C ALA A 92 3.88 14.36 1.96
N ASN A 93 3.38 13.40 1.19
CA ASN A 93 2.21 13.55 0.32
C ASN A 93 0.89 13.17 1.01
N HIS A 94 0.91 12.84 2.30
CA HIS A 94 -0.28 12.47 3.10
C HIS A 94 -0.62 13.58 4.09
N HIS A 95 -1.52 14.47 3.67
CA HIS A 95 -1.80 15.74 4.34
C HIS A 95 -2.83 15.59 5.49
N ALA A 96 -3.38 14.40 5.69
CA ALA A 96 -4.36 14.09 6.72
C ALA A 96 -3.86 14.26 8.16
N SER A 97 -4.74 14.64 9.09
CA SER A 97 -4.54 14.38 10.53
C SER A 97 -5.11 13.01 10.87
N CYS A 98 -4.42 12.22 11.71
CA CYS A 98 -5.02 10.97 12.22
C CYS A 98 -6.22 11.24 13.15
N ARG A 99 -6.31 12.45 13.74
CA ARG A 99 -7.47 12.85 14.53
C ARG A 99 -8.64 13.14 13.59
N GLY A 100 -9.73 12.39 13.73
CA GLY A 100 -10.91 12.51 12.86
C GLY A 100 -10.78 11.78 11.51
N CYS A 101 -9.67 11.06 11.26
CA CYS A 101 -9.54 10.24 10.06
C CYS A 101 -10.36 8.94 10.21
N PRO A 102 -11.26 8.62 9.25
CA PRO A 102 -12.12 7.45 9.32
C PRO A 102 -11.34 6.13 9.24
N GLY A 103 -10.15 6.13 8.63
CA GLY A 103 -9.27 4.96 8.57
C GLY A 103 -8.39 4.77 9.81
N SER A 104 -8.42 5.69 10.79
CA SER A 104 -7.52 5.66 11.95
C SER A 104 -7.77 4.45 12.84
N GLY A 105 -6.71 3.76 13.28
CA GLY A 105 -6.79 2.49 14.01
C GLY A 105 -6.34 1.31 13.15
N PRO A 106 -7.16 0.85 12.18
CA PRO A 106 -6.76 -0.23 11.28
C PRO A 106 -5.77 0.21 10.19
N CYS A 107 -5.57 1.52 9.97
CA CYS A 107 -4.70 2.11 8.95
C CYS A 107 -3.32 1.43 8.84
N ALA A 108 -3.02 0.88 7.66
CA ALA A 108 -1.73 0.23 7.39
C ALA A 108 -0.56 1.22 7.47
N LEU A 109 -0.77 2.47 7.04
CA LEU A 109 0.27 3.51 7.14
C LEU A 109 0.66 3.78 8.60
N GLN A 110 -0.31 3.84 9.52
CA GLN A 110 -0.03 4.02 10.95
C GLN A 110 0.78 2.84 11.52
N LYS A 111 0.40 1.61 11.18
CA LYS A 111 1.11 0.39 11.60
C LYS A 111 2.56 0.39 11.10
N ILE A 112 2.78 0.79 9.85
CA ILE A 112 4.11 0.85 9.23
C ILE A 112 4.95 1.97 9.85
N MET A 113 4.38 3.15 10.08
CA MET A 113 5.08 4.24 10.77
C MET A 113 5.53 3.83 12.18
N ALA A 114 4.68 3.10 12.92
CA ALA A 114 5.02 2.55 14.22
C ALA A 114 6.15 1.50 14.10
N TYR A 115 6.06 0.59 13.12
CA TYR A 115 7.07 -0.44 12.87
C TYR A 115 8.45 0.17 12.55
N ILE A 116 8.51 1.14 11.65
CA ILE A 116 9.76 1.81 11.21
C ILE A 116 10.23 2.86 12.25
N ARG A 117 9.39 3.20 13.23
CA ARG A 117 9.63 4.21 14.28
C ARG A 117 9.84 5.62 13.71
N ILE A 118 8.98 6.01 12.77
CA ILE A 118 8.94 7.37 12.21
C ILE A 118 7.76 8.16 12.79
N ASP A 119 8.04 9.39 13.22
CA ASP A 119 7.03 10.36 13.61
C ASP A 119 6.89 11.48 12.56
N ARG A 120 5.76 12.20 12.59
CA ARG A 120 5.53 13.32 11.65
C ARG A 120 6.48 14.50 11.87
N LYS A 121 7.11 14.65 13.05
CA LYS A 121 8.04 15.77 13.32
C LYS A 121 9.31 15.64 12.47
N ARG A 122 9.74 14.42 12.16
CA ARG A 122 10.82 14.16 11.19
C ARG A 122 10.43 14.55 9.77
N VAL A 123 9.22 14.20 9.34
CA VAL A 123 8.72 14.46 7.98
C VAL A 123 8.50 15.96 7.73
N ARG A 124 8.11 16.74 8.74
CA ARG A 124 7.93 18.20 8.66
C ARG A 124 9.19 19.00 8.25
N ARG A 125 10.37 18.35 8.19
CA ARG A 125 11.61 18.96 7.67
C ARG A 125 11.62 19.02 6.13
N LEU A 126 10.76 18.25 5.47
CA LEU A 126 10.56 18.31 4.03
C LEU A 126 9.65 19.50 3.70
N ARG A 127 9.89 20.16 2.57
CA ARG A 127 8.96 21.15 2.02
C ARG A 127 7.71 20.41 1.55
N LEU A 128 6.69 20.38 2.41
CA LEU A 128 5.40 19.77 2.09
C LEU A 128 4.70 20.64 1.04
N PRO A 129 4.15 20.07 -0.04
CA PRO A 129 3.24 20.82 -0.91
C PRO A 129 2.07 21.32 -0.06
N GLU A 130 1.79 22.62 -0.09
CA GLU A 130 0.52 23.13 0.44
C GLU A 130 -0.57 22.82 -0.56
N GLU A 131 -1.27 21.71 -0.38
CA GLU A 131 -2.52 21.46 -1.09
C GLU A 131 -3.49 20.79 -0.11
N ASP A 132 -4.41 21.56 0.46
CA ASP A 132 -5.66 20.99 0.97
C ASP A 132 -6.52 20.69 -0.27
N LEU A 133 -6.26 19.52 -0.84
CA LEU A 133 -6.89 19.12 -2.09
C LEU A 133 -8.39 18.93 -1.84
N PRO A 134 -9.27 19.40 -2.73
CA PRO A 134 -10.70 19.20 -2.56
C PRO A 134 -11.03 17.70 -2.57
N LYS A 135 -11.95 17.29 -1.72
CA LYS A 135 -12.52 15.94 -1.76
C LYS A 135 -13.24 15.74 -3.09
N ASP A 136 -13.04 14.59 -3.71
CA ASP A 136 -13.80 14.17 -4.87
C ASP A 136 -15.06 13.44 -4.40
N GLN A 137 -16.21 14.07 -4.66
CA GLN A 137 -17.53 13.55 -4.32
C GLN A 137 -18.34 13.16 -5.57
N SER A 138 -17.68 13.12 -6.74
CA SER A 138 -18.34 12.87 -8.03
C SER A 138 -18.93 11.47 -8.15
N ASN A 139 -18.39 10.48 -7.44
CA ASN A 139 -18.95 9.14 -7.41
C ASN A 139 -20.21 9.09 -6.51
N PRO A 140 -21.29 8.43 -6.92
CA PRO A 140 -22.54 8.36 -6.14
C PRO A 140 -22.44 7.51 -4.85
N PHE A 141 -21.47 6.60 -4.72
CA PHE A 141 -21.43 5.60 -3.63
C PHE A 141 -20.35 5.85 -2.57
N PHE A 142 -19.26 6.54 -2.93
CA PHE A 142 -18.17 6.84 -2.01
C PHE A 142 -17.59 8.22 -2.27
N ASP A 143 -16.98 8.79 -1.24
CA ASP A 143 -16.13 9.97 -1.32
C ASP A 143 -14.65 9.55 -1.40
N TYR A 144 -13.85 10.29 -2.17
CA TYR A 144 -12.40 10.17 -2.21
C TYR A 144 -11.74 11.43 -1.64
N ASP A 145 -10.93 11.24 -0.60
CA ASP A 145 -10.10 12.30 -0.01
C ASP A 145 -8.63 12.12 -0.43
N PRO A 146 -8.14 12.91 -1.41
CA PRO A 146 -6.75 12.80 -1.87
C PRO A 146 -5.73 13.11 -0.77
N ASN A 147 -6.08 13.91 0.24
CA ASN A 147 -5.19 14.21 1.38
C ASN A 147 -4.94 12.97 2.24
N HIS A 148 -5.83 12.00 2.18
CA HIS A 148 -5.73 10.73 2.89
C HIS A 148 -5.08 9.62 2.04
N CYS A 149 -4.86 9.86 0.75
CA CYS A 149 -4.31 8.89 -0.18
C CYS A 149 -2.79 8.73 0.00
N VAL A 150 -2.29 7.54 -0.32
CA VAL A 150 -0.85 7.23 -0.37
C VAL A 150 -0.43 6.67 -1.74
N LEU A 151 -1.30 6.79 -2.75
CA LEU A 151 -1.08 6.35 -4.13
C LEU A 151 -0.59 4.88 -4.25
N CYS A 152 -1.18 4.00 -3.45
CA CYS A 152 -0.83 2.56 -3.46
C CYS A 152 -1.41 1.79 -4.66
N ASN A 153 -2.31 2.42 -5.42
CA ASN A 153 -3.02 1.86 -6.59
C ASN A 153 -3.87 0.60 -6.35
N ILE A 154 -4.07 0.13 -5.11
CA ILE A 154 -4.93 -1.03 -4.81
C ILE A 154 -6.34 -0.80 -5.33
N CYS A 155 -6.92 0.39 -5.10
CA CYS A 155 -8.27 0.72 -5.57
C CYS A 155 -8.38 0.71 -7.10
N VAL A 156 -7.38 1.23 -7.81
CA VAL A 156 -7.34 1.27 -9.28
C VAL A 156 -7.16 -0.13 -9.86
N GLN A 157 -6.23 -0.93 -9.34
CA GLN A 157 -6.04 -2.32 -9.78
C GLN A 157 -7.28 -3.17 -9.53
N THR A 158 -7.85 -3.09 -8.33
CA THR A 158 -9.10 -3.78 -7.98
C THR A 158 -10.22 -3.37 -8.92
N CYS A 159 -10.38 -2.06 -9.15
CA CYS A 159 -11.44 -1.58 -10.03
C CYS A 159 -11.22 -2.05 -11.46
N ALA A 160 -9.98 -2.04 -11.98
CA ALA A 160 -9.66 -2.51 -13.33
C ALA A 160 -10.01 -3.99 -13.57
N GLU A 161 -9.91 -4.84 -12.55
CA GLU A 161 -10.29 -6.26 -12.66
C GLU A 161 -11.81 -6.49 -12.66
N ILE A 162 -12.60 -5.54 -12.14
CA ILE A 162 -14.06 -5.69 -11.96
C ILE A 162 -14.86 -4.83 -12.95
N GLN A 163 -14.54 -3.53 -13.09
CA GLN A 163 -15.34 -2.55 -13.86
C GLN A 163 -14.50 -1.52 -14.64
N GLY A 164 -13.41 -1.02 -14.06
CA GLY A 164 -12.47 -0.10 -14.72
C GLY A 164 -12.81 1.39 -14.64
N ALA A 165 -13.55 1.84 -13.62
CA ALA A 165 -13.99 3.23 -13.46
C ALA A 165 -13.06 4.15 -12.63
N LEU A 166 -12.01 3.60 -12.01
CA LEU A 166 -11.01 4.36 -11.27
C LEU A 166 -9.69 4.39 -12.04
N HIS A 167 -9.07 5.57 -12.14
CA HIS A 167 -7.83 5.78 -12.87
C HIS A 167 -6.84 6.64 -12.09
N VAL A 168 -5.56 6.49 -12.43
CA VAL A 168 -4.51 7.42 -12.01
C VAL A 168 -4.44 8.55 -13.02
N ILE A 169 -4.55 9.78 -12.54
CA ILE A 169 -4.42 11.01 -13.34
C ILE A 169 -3.27 11.88 -12.82
N GLY A 170 -2.86 12.85 -13.63
CA GLY A 170 -1.76 13.76 -13.28
C GLY A 170 -0.38 13.09 -13.35
N ARG A 171 0.65 13.81 -12.90
CA ARG A 171 2.05 13.36 -12.89
C ARG A 171 2.83 14.00 -11.75
N GLY A 172 3.83 13.29 -11.24
CA GLY A 172 4.69 13.77 -10.16
C GLY A 172 3.87 14.04 -8.89
N ILE A 173 4.10 15.19 -8.25
CA ILE A 173 3.36 15.61 -7.05
C ILE A 173 1.86 15.85 -7.29
N ARG A 174 1.44 16.04 -8.55
CA ARG A 174 0.03 16.23 -8.93
C ARG A 174 -0.68 14.92 -9.26
N THR A 175 -0.07 13.78 -8.94
CA THR A 175 -0.66 12.46 -9.22
C THR A 175 -1.82 12.22 -8.26
N GLN A 176 -2.99 11.87 -8.79
CA GLN A 176 -4.20 11.61 -8.00
C GLN A 176 -4.97 10.43 -8.57
N ILE A 177 -5.86 9.87 -7.76
CA ILE A 177 -6.88 8.93 -8.24
C ILE A 177 -8.08 9.76 -8.66
N ALA A 178 -8.67 9.44 -9.80
CA ALA A 178 -9.91 10.05 -10.27
C ALA A 178 -10.92 8.98 -10.66
N PHE A 179 -12.18 9.30 -10.42
CA PHE A 179 -13.30 8.57 -10.97
C PHE A 179 -13.59 9.09 -12.39
N TYR A 180 -13.69 8.17 -13.35
CA TYR A 180 -14.10 8.50 -14.71
C TYR A 180 -15.30 7.62 -15.06
N GLY A 181 -16.48 8.24 -15.15
CA GLY A 181 -17.70 7.54 -15.50
C GLY A 181 -18.94 8.10 -14.82
N ASN A 182 -20.06 7.41 -15.02
CA ASN A 182 -21.34 7.63 -14.34
C ASN A 182 -21.76 6.36 -13.59
N ASP A 183 -22.98 6.34 -13.05
CA ASP A 183 -23.55 5.22 -12.29
C ASP A 183 -23.61 3.89 -13.09
N ALA A 184 -23.51 3.92 -14.42
CA ALA A 184 -23.43 2.70 -15.23
C ALA A 184 -22.01 2.09 -15.24
N ASP A 185 -20.98 2.93 -15.08
CA ASP A 185 -19.57 2.53 -15.06
C ASP A 185 -19.16 2.03 -13.67
N CYS A 186 -19.82 2.49 -12.61
CA CYS A 186 -19.65 1.99 -11.25
C CYS A 186 -20.94 1.39 -10.70
N ARG A 187 -21.00 0.07 -10.49
CA ARG A 187 -22.21 -0.61 -9.94
C ARG A 187 -22.18 -0.83 -8.43
N SER A 188 -21.43 0.00 -7.69
CA SER A 188 -21.31 -0.09 -6.23
C SER A 188 -20.87 -1.46 -5.68
N CYS A 189 -19.84 -2.07 -6.28
CA CYS A 189 -19.25 -3.29 -5.69
C CYS A 189 -18.47 -3.01 -4.38
N MET A 190 -18.09 -1.75 -4.14
CA MET A 190 -17.40 -1.27 -2.93
C MET A 190 -16.03 -1.90 -2.63
N GLU A 191 -15.51 -2.77 -3.50
CA GLU A 191 -14.20 -3.42 -3.33
C GLU A 191 -13.04 -2.42 -3.25
N CYS A 192 -13.10 -1.29 -3.99
CA CYS A 192 -12.09 -0.24 -3.90
C CYS A 192 -12.05 0.43 -2.52
N VAL A 193 -13.20 0.59 -1.87
CA VAL A 193 -13.33 1.16 -0.52
C VAL A 193 -12.85 0.13 0.50
N ALA A 194 -13.32 -1.12 0.41
CA ALA A 194 -12.99 -2.20 1.33
C ALA A 194 -11.49 -2.52 1.36
N ARG A 195 -10.83 -2.47 0.20
CA ARG A 195 -9.40 -2.80 0.07
C ARG A 195 -8.47 -1.60 0.29
N CYS A 196 -9.00 -0.38 0.52
CA CYS A 196 -8.16 0.79 0.73
C CYS A 196 -7.35 0.64 2.04
N PRO A 197 -6.01 0.66 2.00
CA PRO A 197 -5.18 0.43 3.20
C PRO A 197 -5.12 1.64 4.16
N VAL A 198 -5.75 2.75 3.76
CA VAL A 198 -5.77 4.06 4.44
C VAL A 198 -7.18 4.66 4.36
N GLY A 199 -7.42 5.80 4.99
CA GLY A 199 -8.74 6.45 5.02
C GLY A 199 -9.09 7.31 3.80
N ALA A 200 -8.61 6.94 2.60
CA ALA A 200 -8.76 7.77 1.40
C ALA A 200 -10.09 7.60 0.67
N LEU A 201 -10.72 6.43 0.83
CA LEU A 201 -12.02 6.13 0.24
C LEU A 201 -13.00 5.82 1.37
N THR A 202 -14.17 6.47 1.36
CA THR A 202 -15.19 6.28 2.39
C THR A 202 -16.56 6.15 1.76
N ALA A 203 -17.31 5.11 2.16
CA ALA A 203 -18.70 4.93 1.72
C ALA A 203 -19.58 6.12 2.16
N LYS A 204 -20.50 6.54 1.29
CA LYS A 204 -21.51 7.56 1.63
C LYS A 204 -22.61 6.96 2.52
N GLU A 205 -23.11 7.75 3.46
CA GLU A 205 -24.09 7.31 4.47
C GLU A 205 -25.40 6.76 3.89
N SER A 206 -25.78 7.15 2.67
CA SER A 206 -26.99 6.66 1.98
C SER A 206 -27.00 5.16 1.71
N MET A 207 -25.88 4.45 1.89
CA MET A 207 -25.79 2.98 1.74
C MET A 207 -25.72 2.19 3.05
N ALA A 208 -25.62 2.84 4.22
CA ALA A 208 -25.43 2.16 5.51
C ALA A 208 -26.71 1.55 6.11
N THR A 209 -27.86 1.69 5.45
CA THR A 209 -29.19 1.32 6.00
C THR A 209 -29.83 0.07 5.39
N HIS A 210 -29.13 -0.71 4.57
CA HIS A 210 -29.71 -1.94 3.97
C HIS A 210 -28.85 -3.16 4.30
N GLY A 211 -28.67 -3.41 5.61
CA GLY A 211 -28.24 -4.69 6.16
C GLY A 211 -29.44 -5.45 6.71
#